data_AF-E1WZW1-F1
#
_entry.id   AF-E1WZW1-F1
#
_cell.length_a   1.000
_cell.length_b   1.000
_cell.length_c   1.000
_cell.angle_alpha   90.00
_cell.angle_beta   90.00
_cell.angle_gamma   90.00
#
_symmetry.space_group_name_H-M   'P 1'
#
loop_
_entity.id
_entity.type
_entity.pdbx_description
1 polymer ?
#
loop_
_entity_poly.entity_id
_entity_poly.type
_entity_poly.pdbx_seq_one_letter_code
_entity_poly.pdbx_strand_id
1 'polypeptide(L)'
;MTRLYKILSKLPYPLQELPYSLCWIVTKTYLKNNQVELWPRNSYVSKRIVAALSDLDLTIIVSKGGLEEKVIRKYNHLKIIFPFLGEINMYPAKEVQDFIPIANKYELERDPRLCKDYGISKEENIYEKIVFLCKLIESDQENLKNNPLYRKKKWEKHLTDLGLSSEIDFESLIQLLNSQCSEIGIDASNFLNHYYQENRTQKTSCDNFYRECKNIKEYILLYPFRWIGSSLTCESFFHDIELIKSFTKHELSLLEAQLNWEIWGLFSQYLHNLHKATLHTHLENIRQVMDTNEALQNSSVYNKLNELRALHENSLLQYLENDRL
;
A
#
# COMPACT_ATOMS: atom_id res chain seq x y z
N MET A 1 -22.65 6.57 14.23
CA MET A 1 -21.49 7.31 13.68
C MET A 1 -21.87 8.50 12.80
N THR A 2 -22.91 8.40 11.96
CA THR A 2 -23.27 9.41 10.95
C THR A 2 -23.62 10.81 11.48
N ARG A 3 -24.26 10.95 12.66
CA ARG A 3 -24.62 12.27 13.21
C ARG A 3 -23.41 13.05 13.75
N LEU A 4 -22.56 12.41 14.55
CA LEU A 4 -21.37 13.05 15.12
C LEU A 4 -20.41 13.50 14.02
N TYR A 5 -20.19 12.65 13.02
CA TYR A 5 -19.37 12.98 11.86
C TYR A 5 -19.85 14.24 11.14
N LYS A 6 -21.16 14.35 10.83
CA LYS A 6 -21.73 15.51 10.13
C LYS A 6 -21.52 16.83 10.88
N ILE A 7 -21.35 16.76 12.20
CA ILE A 7 -21.05 17.92 13.04
C ILE A 7 -19.54 18.19 13.00
N LEU A 8 -18.72 17.16 13.28
CA LEU A 8 -17.27 17.29 13.37
C LEU A 8 -16.62 17.72 12.05
N SER A 9 -17.10 17.22 10.91
CA SER A 9 -16.56 17.56 9.59
C SER A 9 -16.81 19.02 9.17
N LYS A 10 -17.77 19.69 9.83
CA LYS A 10 -18.10 21.10 9.60
C LYS A 10 -17.34 22.05 10.52
N LEU A 11 -16.60 21.54 11.51
CA LEU A 11 -15.80 22.38 12.39
C LEU A 11 -14.68 23.08 11.60
N PRO A 12 -14.23 24.27 12.02
CA PRO A 12 -12.99 24.85 11.52
C PRO A 12 -11.82 23.86 11.62
N TYR A 13 -10.94 23.83 10.60
CA TYR A 13 -9.81 22.90 10.55
C TYR A 13 -8.97 22.87 11.85
N PRO A 14 -8.62 23.99 12.50
CA PRO A 14 -7.85 23.96 13.74
C PRO A 14 -8.50 23.16 14.87
N LEU A 15 -9.84 23.15 14.95
CA LEU A 15 -10.57 22.35 15.94
C LEU A 15 -10.61 20.87 15.56
N GLN A 16 -10.67 20.56 14.26
CA GLN A 16 -10.59 19.17 13.79
C GLN A 16 -9.19 18.57 14.02
N GLU A 17 -8.14 19.37 13.86
CA GLU A 17 -6.74 18.97 13.99
C GLU A 17 -6.29 18.79 15.45
N LEU A 18 -6.86 19.56 16.39
CA LEU A 18 -6.47 19.57 17.80
C LEU A 18 -6.27 18.16 18.44
N PRO A 19 -7.21 17.20 18.35
CA PRO A 19 -7.00 15.87 18.93
C PRO A 19 -5.83 15.12 18.28
N TYR A 20 -5.58 15.33 16.99
CA TYR A 20 -4.46 14.72 16.26
C TYR A 20 -3.13 15.35 16.67
N SER A 21 -3.09 16.68 16.84
CA SER A 21 -1.88 17.36 17.34
C SER A 21 -1.53 16.93 18.76
N LEU A 22 -2.52 16.79 19.65
CA LEU A 22 -2.29 16.27 21.00
C LEU A 22 -1.76 14.83 20.96
N CYS A 23 -2.42 13.95 20.19
CA CYS A 23 -1.97 12.58 19.99
C CYS A 23 -0.54 12.53 19.45
N TRP A 24 -0.21 13.36 18.46
CA TRP A 24 1.13 13.46 17.88
C TRP A 24 2.17 13.89 18.91
N ILE A 25 1.89 14.92 19.73
CA ILE A 25 2.80 15.37 20.79
C ILE A 25 3.07 14.25 21.79
N VAL A 26 2.03 13.56 22.24
CA VAL A 26 2.16 12.43 23.18
C VAL A 26 2.95 11.29 22.54
N THR A 27 2.61 10.91 21.31
CA THR A 27 3.26 9.83 20.56
C THR A 27 4.74 10.12 20.36
N LYS A 28 5.07 11.32 19.88
CA LYS A 28 6.45 11.79 19.71
C LYS A 28 7.19 11.73 21.04
N THR A 29 6.61 12.23 22.13
CA THR A 29 7.29 12.24 23.44
C THR A 29 7.52 10.82 23.98
N TYR A 30 6.55 9.92 23.79
CA TYR A 30 6.58 8.56 24.33
C TYR A 30 7.50 7.60 23.55
N LEU A 31 7.57 7.78 22.22
CA LEU A 31 8.37 6.96 21.32
C LEU A 31 9.77 7.50 21.07
N LYS A 32 9.99 8.82 21.13
CA LYS A 32 11.27 9.43 20.78
C LYS A 32 12.40 8.93 21.68
N ASN A 33 13.48 8.49 21.05
CA ASN A 33 14.80 8.33 21.65
C ASN A 33 15.85 8.76 20.60
N ASN A 34 17.15 8.67 20.93
CA ASN A 34 18.23 9.08 20.02
C ASN A 34 18.43 8.15 18.79
N GLN A 35 17.67 7.07 18.69
CA GLN A 35 17.78 6.01 17.68
C GLN A 35 16.46 5.79 16.91
N VAL A 36 15.45 6.60 17.18
CA VAL A 36 14.11 6.51 16.58
C VAL A 36 13.69 7.90 16.15
N GLU A 37 13.54 8.07 14.84
CA GLU A 37 12.85 9.21 14.27
C GLU A 37 11.43 8.82 13.91
N LEU A 38 10.52 9.78 14.04
CA LEU A 38 9.14 9.58 13.64
C LEU A 38 8.51 10.90 13.20
N TRP A 39 7.51 10.80 12.33
CA TRP A 39 6.69 11.91 11.87
C TRP A 39 5.34 11.43 11.34
N PRO A 40 4.31 12.30 11.34
CA PRO A 40 3.04 11.99 10.70
C PRO A 40 3.14 12.02 9.18
N ARG A 41 2.30 11.24 8.48
CA ARG A 41 2.18 11.22 7.00
C ARG A 41 0.72 11.50 6.55
N ASN A 42 0.45 11.45 5.25
CA ASN A 42 -0.91 11.48 4.66
C ASN A 42 -1.75 12.74 4.97
N SER A 43 -2.94 12.53 5.56
CA SER A 43 -3.99 13.52 5.78
C SER A 43 -3.54 14.62 6.75
N TYR A 44 -2.69 14.29 7.71
CA TYR A 44 -2.11 15.22 8.67
C TYR A 44 -1.19 16.23 7.97
N VAL A 45 -0.22 15.73 7.20
CA VAL A 45 0.76 16.57 6.50
C VAL A 45 0.10 17.43 5.43
N SER A 46 -0.89 16.87 4.72
CA SER A 46 -1.62 17.59 3.67
C SER A 46 -2.67 18.59 4.19
N LYS A 47 -2.85 18.73 5.51
CA LYS A 47 -3.87 19.56 6.15
C LYS A 47 -5.31 19.22 5.72
N ARG A 48 -5.60 17.93 5.65
CA ARG A 48 -6.87 17.37 5.18
C ARG A 48 -7.51 16.41 6.17
N ILE A 49 -7.10 16.47 7.43
CA ILE A 49 -7.74 15.74 8.52
C ILE A 49 -9.23 16.07 8.54
N VAL A 50 -10.02 15.01 8.69
CA VAL A 50 -11.43 15.07 9.02
C VAL A 50 -11.63 14.36 10.33
N ALA A 51 -12.04 15.11 11.36
CA ALA A 51 -12.15 14.57 12.71
C ALA A 51 -13.08 13.35 12.76
N ALA A 52 -12.63 12.30 13.46
CA ALA A 52 -13.27 10.99 13.60
C ALA A 52 -13.39 10.15 12.30
N LEU A 53 -12.81 10.59 11.19
CA LEU A 53 -12.68 9.77 9.97
C LEU A 53 -11.25 9.54 9.53
N SER A 54 -10.37 10.53 9.72
CA SER A 54 -8.98 10.37 9.36
C SER A 54 -8.24 9.60 10.43
N ASP A 55 -7.36 8.71 9.99
CA ASP A 55 -6.35 8.13 10.85
C ASP A 55 -5.10 9.03 10.91
N LEU A 56 -4.32 8.87 11.97
CA LEU A 56 -2.99 9.45 12.13
C LEU A 56 -1.95 8.38 11.78
N ASP A 57 -1.60 8.31 10.50
CA ASP A 57 -0.55 7.43 10.03
C ASP A 57 0.83 8.02 10.33
N LEU A 58 1.79 7.16 10.67
CA LEU A 58 3.15 7.58 11.01
C LEU A 58 4.19 6.88 10.15
N THR A 59 5.30 7.57 9.94
CA THR A 59 6.55 6.97 9.48
C THR A 59 7.53 6.93 10.66
N ILE A 60 8.24 5.83 10.81
CA ILE A 60 9.22 5.57 11.87
C ILE A 60 10.51 5.09 11.24
N ILE A 61 11.62 5.77 11.52
CA ILE A 61 12.98 5.36 11.13
C ILE A 61 13.71 4.86 12.37
N VAL A 62 14.27 3.66 12.30
CA VAL A 62 15.03 3.04 13.39
C VAL A 62 16.50 2.95 12.98
N SER A 63 17.37 3.63 13.73
CA SER A 63 18.81 3.69 13.41
C SER A 63 19.61 2.50 13.96
N LYS A 64 19.04 1.75 14.90
CA LYS A 64 19.68 0.59 15.53
C LYS A 64 18.70 -0.57 15.61
N GLY A 65 19.09 -1.70 15.01
CA GLY A 65 18.31 -2.95 15.08
C GLY A 65 18.04 -3.42 16.52
N GLY A 66 16.92 -4.10 16.70
CA GLY A 66 16.43 -4.64 17.98
C GLY A 66 15.54 -3.67 18.78
N LEU A 67 15.24 -2.48 18.26
CA LEU A 67 14.33 -1.52 18.90
C LEU A 67 12.89 -1.60 18.38
N GLU A 68 12.68 -2.27 17.25
CA GLU A 68 11.46 -2.28 16.48
C GLU A 68 10.30 -2.80 17.33
N GLU A 69 10.48 -3.97 17.95
CA GLU A 69 9.45 -4.59 18.79
C GLU A 69 9.07 -3.71 19.99
N LYS A 70 10.07 -3.07 20.62
CA LYS A 70 9.82 -2.13 21.73
C LYS A 70 9.01 -0.93 21.25
N VAL A 71 9.30 -0.38 20.08
CA VAL A 71 8.56 0.73 19.48
C VAL A 71 7.13 0.29 19.13
N ILE A 72 6.95 -0.89 18.54
CA ILE A 72 5.64 -1.45 18.18
C ILE A 72 4.78 -1.69 19.43
N ARG A 73 5.33 -2.31 20.48
CA ARG A 73 4.61 -2.53 21.74
C ARG A 73 4.14 -1.21 22.36
N LYS A 74 5.01 -0.19 22.37
CA LYS A 74 4.66 1.17 22.81
C LYS A 74 3.60 1.82 21.93
N TYR A 75 3.70 1.68 20.61
CA TYR A 75 2.72 2.20 19.67
C TYR A 75 1.34 1.55 19.88
N ASN A 76 1.29 0.23 20.05
CA ASN A 76 0.05 -0.49 20.34
C ASN A 76 -0.59 -0.05 21.66
N HIS A 77 0.21 0.26 22.68
CA HIS A 77 -0.31 0.85 23.92
C HIS A 77 -0.94 2.23 23.66
N LEU A 78 -0.31 3.07 22.84
CA LEU A 78 -0.88 4.36 22.45
C LEU A 78 -2.19 4.21 21.67
N LYS A 79 -2.35 3.17 20.83
CA LYS A 79 -3.62 2.93 20.09
C LYS A 79 -4.81 2.68 21.02
N ILE A 80 -4.58 2.18 22.24
CA ILE A 80 -5.65 2.01 23.25
C ILE A 80 -6.20 3.38 23.70
N ILE A 81 -5.32 4.38 23.81
CA ILE A 81 -5.65 5.74 24.25
C ILE A 81 -6.14 6.59 23.07
N PHE A 82 -5.49 6.45 21.92
CA PHE A 82 -5.78 7.18 20.69
C PHE A 82 -6.17 6.18 19.58
N PRO A 83 -7.45 5.76 19.53
CA PRO A 83 -7.89 4.73 18.59
C PRO A 83 -7.81 5.14 17.11
N PHE A 84 -7.63 6.44 16.83
CA PHE A 84 -7.39 6.96 15.48
C PHE A 84 -5.91 6.96 15.09
N LEU A 85 -5.00 6.44 15.92
CA LEU A 85 -3.65 6.11 15.45
C LEU A 85 -3.76 5.05 14.36
N GLY A 86 -3.23 5.38 13.18
CA GLY A 86 -3.42 4.60 11.97
C GLY A 86 -2.38 3.51 11.78
N GLU A 87 -1.92 3.42 10.54
CA GLU A 87 -0.83 2.55 10.12
C GLU A 87 0.53 3.18 10.42
N ILE A 88 1.49 2.34 10.75
CA ILE A 88 2.90 2.73 10.82
C ILE A 88 3.66 2.15 9.64
N ASN A 89 4.43 3.00 8.97
CA ASN A 89 5.48 2.57 8.08
C ASN A 89 6.78 2.62 8.88
N MET A 90 7.43 1.46 9.09
CA MET A 90 8.67 1.38 9.86
C MET A 90 9.80 0.94 8.93
N TYR A 91 10.89 1.71 8.96
CA TYR A 91 12.05 1.44 8.13
C TYR A 91 13.32 1.46 8.97
N PRO A 92 14.25 0.51 8.77
CA PRO A 92 15.58 0.66 9.33
C PRO A 92 16.40 1.64 8.48
N ALA A 93 17.18 2.48 9.16
CA ALA A 93 17.76 3.69 8.58
C ALA A 93 18.76 3.40 7.46
N LYS A 94 19.40 2.23 7.46
CA LYS A 94 20.43 1.86 6.48
C LYS A 94 19.80 1.37 5.18
N GLU A 95 18.71 0.62 5.29
CA GLU A 95 18.08 -0.13 4.20
C GLU A 95 17.07 0.72 3.45
N VAL A 96 16.46 1.71 4.10
CA VAL A 96 15.40 2.52 3.47
C VAL A 96 15.89 3.24 2.21
N GLN A 97 17.14 3.73 2.20
CA GLN A 97 17.74 4.39 1.05
C GLN A 97 17.83 3.44 -0.16
N ASP A 98 18.05 2.16 0.09
CA ASP A 98 18.18 1.14 -0.95
C ASP A 98 16.82 0.71 -1.53
N PHE A 99 15.75 0.77 -0.73
CA PHE A 99 14.39 0.36 -1.14
C PHE A 99 13.55 1.50 -1.71
N ILE A 100 13.84 2.75 -1.34
CA ILE A 100 13.18 3.94 -1.86
C ILE A 100 13.03 3.98 -3.40
N PRO A 101 14.01 3.55 -4.21
CA PRO A 101 13.90 3.59 -5.67
C PRO A 101 12.71 2.79 -6.24
N ILE A 102 12.31 1.70 -5.57
CA ILE A 102 11.16 0.88 -6.00
C ILE A 102 9.82 1.41 -5.47
N ALA A 103 9.82 2.38 -4.56
CA ALA A 103 8.59 2.95 -4.03
C ALA A 103 7.86 3.74 -5.12
N ASN A 104 6.55 3.53 -5.24
CA ASN A 104 5.73 4.27 -6.19
C ASN A 104 5.78 5.79 -5.91
N LYS A 105 6.02 6.60 -6.94
CA LYS A 105 6.14 8.07 -6.82
C LYS A 105 4.97 8.69 -6.06
N TYR A 106 3.74 8.36 -6.44
CA TYR A 106 2.53 8.98 -5.89
C TYR A 106 2.26 8.53 -4.44
N GLU A 107 2.74 7.34 -4.05
CA GLU A 107 2.72 6.92 -2.64
C GLU A 107 3.76 7.68 -1.82
N LEU A 108 4.99 7.83 -2.35
CA LEU A 108 6.05 8.59 -1.71
C LEU A 108 5.65 10.06 -1.45
N GLU A 109 4.96 10.71 -2.39
CA GLU A 109 4.50 12.09 -2.25
C GLU A 109 3.50 12.29 -1.09
N ARG A 110 2.93 11.22 -0.56
CA ARG A 110 2.11 11.26 0.66
C ARG A 110 2.94 11.34 1.94
N ASP A 111 4.25 11.14 1.84
CA ASP A 111 5.26 11.35 2.89
C ASP A 111 6.39 12.29 2.38
N PRO A 112 6.14 13.60 2.27
CA PRO A 112 7.11 14.54 1.72
C PRO A 112 8.36 14.69 2.58
N ARG A 113 8.32 14.32 3.87
CA ARG A 113 9.51 14.34 4.71
C ARG A 113 10.45 13.20 4.36
N LEU A 114 9.92 11.99 4.11
CA LEU A 114 10.74 10.88 3.62
C LEU A 114 11.43 11.25 2.29
N CYS A 115 10.71 11.88 1.36
CA CYS A 115 11.30 12.39 0.11
C CYS A 115 12.44 13.38 0.36
N LYS A 116 12.21 14.35 1.24
CA LYS A 116 13.20 15.40 1.54
C LYS A 116 14.45 14.84 2.22
N ASP A 117 14.27 14.02 3.25
CA ASP A 117 15.36 13.55 4.11
C ASP A 117 16.29 12.58 3.34
N TYR A 118 15.77 11.89 2.33
CA TYR A 118 16.53 10.96 1.48
C TYR A 118 16.81 11.49 0.06
N GLY A 119 16.56 12.77 -0.22
CA GLY A 119 16.91 13.43 -1.48
C GLY A 119 16.24 12.82 -2.72
N ILE A 120 14.99 12.36 -2.58
CA ILE A 120 14.31 11.57 -3.60
C ILE A 120 13.56 12.49 -4.57
N SER A 121 13.84 12.30 -5.86
CA SER A 121 13.03 12.82 -6.95
C SER A 121 12.81 11.69 -7.95
N LYS A 122 11.56 11.27 -8.13
CA LYS A 122 11.18 10.28 -9.15
C LYS A 122 10.45 10.96 -10.29
N GLU A 123 10.77 10.55 -11.51
CA GLU A 123 10.04 10.95 -12.71
C GLU A 123 8.65 10.32 -12.74
N GLU A 124 7.74 10.94 -13.47
CA GLU A 124 6.40 10.38 -13.65
C GLU A 124 6.48 9.10 -14.48
N ASN A 125 5.78 8.07 -14.01
CA ASN A 125 5.64 6.81 -14.70
C ASN A 125 4.15 6.47 -14.82
N ILE A 126 3.71 6.18 -16.05
CA ILE A 126 2.30 5.86 -16.35
C ILE A 126 1.85 4.57 -15.65
N TYR A 127 2.72 3.57 -15.52
CA TYR A 127 2.40 2.32 -14.82
C TYR A 127 2.23 2.57 -13.32
N GLU A 128 3.12 3.36 -12.71
CA GLU A 128 2.97 3.77 -11.31
C GLU A 128 1.67 4.56 -11.07
N LYS A 129 1.26 5.39 -12.05
CA LYS A 129 -0.01 6.14 -12.01
C LYS A 129 -1.21 5.20 -12.01
N ILE A 130 -1.23 4.23 -12.91
CA ILE A 130 -2.28 3.20 -12.99
C ILE A 130 -2.35 2.39 -11.69
N VAL A 131 -1.21 1.91 -11.19
CA VAL A 131 -1.16 1.15 -9.94
C VAL A 131 -1.72 1.97 -8.78
N PHE A 132 -1.29 3.23 -8.63
CA PHE A 132 -1.78 4.10 -7.57
C PHE A 132 -3.30 4.30 -7.66
N LEU A 133 -3.83 4.51 -8.87
CA LEU A 133 -5.26 4.64 -9.11
C LEU A 133 -6.02 3.35 -8.76
N CYS A 134 -5.54 2.17 -9.17
CA CYS A 134 -6.11 0.88 -8.80
C CYS A 134 -6.26 0.74 -7.27
N LYS A 135 -5.19 1.01 -6.52
CA LYS A 135 -5.18 0.87 -5.05
C LYS A 135 -6.09 1.89 -4.37
N LEU A 136 -6.14 3.12 -4.88
CA LEU A 136 -7.05 4.13 -4.35
C LEU A 136 -8.52 3.77 -4.58
N ILE A 137 -8.89 3.30 -5.77
CA ILE A 137 -10.27 2.89 -6.06
C ILE A 137 -10.65 1.67 -5.21
N GLU A 138 -9.79 0.65 -5.13
CA GLU A 138 -10.03 -0.55 -4.31
C GLU A 138 -10.24 -0.18 -2.83
N SER A 139 -9.35 0.64 -2.25
CA SER A 139 -9.45 1.03 -0.84
C SER A 139 -10.66 1.91 -0.51
N ASP A 140 -11.16 2.69 -1.49
CA ASP A 140 -12.28 3.60 -1.29
C ASP A 140 -13.63 3.12 -1.85
N GLN A 141 -13.70 1.91 -2.44
CA GLN A 141 -14.86 1.39 -3.19
C GLN A 141 -16.20 1.63 -2.48
N GLU A 142 -16.33 1.21 -1.21
CA GLU A 142 -17.58 1.38 -0.45
C GLU A 142 -17.97 2.84 -0.24
N ASN A 143 -16.99 3.69 0.01
CA ASN A 143 -17.26 5.10 0.22
C ASN A 143 -17.60 5.81 -1.09
N LEU A 144 -16.99 5.41 -2.21
CA LEU A 144 -17.31 5.94 -3.53
C LEU A 144 -18.72 5.54 -3.98
N LYS A 145 -19.13 4.29 -3.72
CA LYS A 145 -20.49 3.81 -4.05
C LYS A 145 -21.56 4.44 -3.16
N ASN A 146 -21.34 4.49 -1.85
CA ASN A 146 -22.38 4.84 -0.89
C ASN A 146 -22.36 6.32 -0.45
N ASN A 147 -21.19 6.96 -0.46
CA ASN A 147 -20.99 8.31 0.10
C ASN A 147 -19.95 9.15 -0.69
N PRO A 148 -20.06 9.30 -2.02
CA PRO A 148 -19.05 9.95 -2.85
C PRO A 148 -18.73 11.39 -2.41
N LEU A 149 -19.75 12.12 -1.92
CA LEU A 149 -19.59 13.49 -1.42
C LEU A 149 -18.57 13.59 -0.26
N TYR A 150 -18.44 12.57 0.59
CA TYR A 150 -17.46 12.57 1.68
C TYR A 150 -16.03 12.34 1.17
N ARG A 151 -15.88 11.79 -0.03
CA ARG A 151 -14.58 11.49 -0.66
C ARG A 151 -14.13 12.59 -1.61
N LYS A 152 -15.02 13.50 -2.00
CA LYS A 152 -14.74 14.62 -2.92
C LYS A 152 -13.41 15.33 -2.65
N LYS A 153 -13.21 15.90 -1.46
CA LYS A 153 -11.95 16.61 -1.12
C LYS A 153 -10.70 15.72 -1.21
N LYS A 154 -10.80 14.43 -0.88
CA LYS A 154 -9.66 13.49 -0.97
C LYS A 154 -9.34 13.24 -2.45
N TRP A 155 -10.35 12.88 -3.24
CA TRP A 155 -10.19 12.52 -4.65
C TRP A 155 -9.85 13.69 -5.55
N GLU A 156 -10.37 14.91 -5.30
CA GLU A 156 -9.95 16.11 -6.02
C GLU A 156 -8.44 16.31 -5.95
N LYS A 157 -7.82 16.05 -4.78
CA LYS A 157 -6.35 16.08 -4.67
C LYS A 157 -5.70 14.94 -5.42
N HIS A 158 -6.14 13.71 -5.25
CA HIS A 158 -5.52 12.60 -5.96
C HIS A 158 -5.57 12.80 -7.47
N LEU A 159 -6.71 13.24 -8.02
CA LEU A 159 -6.84 13.58 -9.43
C LEU A 159 -5.90 14.74 -9.82
N THR A 160 -5.81 15.79 -9.00
CA THR A 160 -4.87 16.91 -9.23
C THR A 160 -3.41 16.43 -9.22
N ASP A 161 -3.01 15.64 -8.22
CA ASP A 161 -1.64 15.12 -8.06
C ASP A 161 -1.27 14.19 -9.24
N LEU A 162 -2.24 13.46 -9.79
CA LEU A 162 -2.05 12.58 -10.95
C LEU A 162 -2.12 13.33 -12.30
N GLY A 163 -2.49 14.62 -12.29
CA GLY A 163 -2.77 15.39 -13.52
C GLY A 163 -3.98 14.87 -14.30
N LEU A 164 -4.98 14.32 -13.60
CA LEU A 164 -6.20 13.73 -14.15
C LEU A 164 -7.43 14.57 -13.81
N SER A 165 -8.50 14.39 -14.60
CA SER A 165 -9.81 14.98 -14.34
C SER A 165 -10.90 13.94 -14.57
N SER A 166 -11.80 13.80 -13.60
CA SER A 166 -12.97 12.92 -13.68
C SER A 166 -14.00 13.35 -12.63
N GLU A 167 -15.25 12.96 -12.82
CA GLU A 167 -16.25 13.07 -11.78
C GLU A 167 -15.90 12.14 -10.60
N ILE A 168 -16.23 12.57 -9.38
CA ILE A 168 -15.90 11.83 -8.16
C ILE A 168 -17.10 11.00 -7.75
N ASP A 169 -17.31 9.96 -8.53
CA ASP A 169 -18.21 8.85 -8.28
C ASP A 169 -17.53 7.56 -8.71
N PHE A 170 -18.11 6.42 -8.32
CA PHE A 170 -17.48 5.14 -8.54
C PHE A 170 -17.31 4.79 -10.03
N GLU A 171 -18.35 5.00 -10.84
CA GLU A 171 -18.37 4.60 -12.25
C GLU A 171 -17.40 5.45 -13.08
N SER A 172 -17.39 6.77 -12.86
CA SER A 172 -16.48 7.69 -13.55
C SER A 172 -15.01 7.41 -13.24
N LEU A 173 -14.69 6.96 -12.02
CA LEU A 173 -13.33 6.58 -11.64
C LEU A 173 -12.90 5.23 -12.24
N ILE A 174 -13.82 4.28 -12.39
CA ILE A 174 -13.55 3.01 -13.11
C ILE A 174 -13.32 3.27 -14.59
N GLN A 175 -14.12 4.13 -15.21
CA GLN A 175 -13.92 4.54 -16.60
C GLN A 175 -12.58 5.26 -16.79
N LEU A 176 -12.21 6.13 -15.86
CA LEU A 176 -10.89 6.77 -15.85
C LEU A 176 -9.77 5.72 -15.79
N LEU A 177 -9.86 4.74 -14.87
CA LEU A 177 -8.87 3.68 -14.77
C LEU A 177 -8.78 2.87 -16.07
N ASN A 178 -9.92 2.51 -16.67
CA ASN A 178 -9.94 1.79 -17.94
C ASN A 178 -9.30 2.61 -19.08
N SER A 179 -9.54 3.93 -19.13
CA SER A 179 -8.90 4.82 -20.09
C SER A 179 -7.38 4.81 -19.93
N GLN A 180 -6.89 4.90 -18.70
CA GLN A 180 -5.44 4.87 -18.41
C GLN A 180 -4.82 3.52 -18.79
N CYS A 181 -5.51 2.39 -18.57
CA CYS A 181 -5.08 1.08 -19.07
C CYS A 181 -5.08 1.02 -20.60
N SER A 182 -6.10 1.57 -21.25
CA SER A 182 -6.23 1.56 -22.72
C SER A 182 -5.13 2.39 -23.40
N GLU A 183 -4.67 3.47 -22.77
CA GLU A 183 -3.55 4.30 -23.24
C GLU A 183 -2.23 3.51 -23.37
N ILE A 184 -2.06 2.46 -22.58
CA ILE A 184 -0.91 1.54 -22.67
C ILE A 184 -1.23 0.22 -23.39
N GLY A 185 -2.38 0.15 -24.08
CA GLY A 185 -2.79 -1.00 -24.88
C GLY A 185 -3.40 -2.16 -24.10
N ILE A 186 -3.92 -1.92 -22.89
CA ILE A 186 -4.57 -2.94 -22.05
C ILE A 186 -6.07 -2.64 -21.96
N ASP A 187 -6.91 -3.50 -22.54
CA ASP A 187 -8.37 -3.44 -22.36
C ASP A 187 -8.77 -4.15 -21.06
N ALA A 188 -9.02 -3.36 -20.02
CA ALA A 188 -9.41 -3.87 -18.71
C ALA A 188 -10.93 -3.78 -18.45
N SER A 189 -11.72 -3.34 -19.42
CA SER A 189 -13.10 -2.89 -19.21
C SER A 189 -13.99 -4.00 -18.64
N ASN A 190 -14.02 -5.15 -19.30
CA ASN A 190 -14.80 -6.32 -18.88
C ASN A 190 -14.35 -6.84 -17.51
N PHE A 191 -13.04 -6.84 -17.25
CA PHE A 191 -12.50 -7.30 -15.98
C PHE A 191 -12.88 -6.34 -14.84
N LEU A 192 -12.65 -5.03 -14.99
CA LEU A 192 -12.95 -4.03 -13.97
C LEU A 192 -14.44 -3.99 -13.64
N ASN A 193 -15.30 -4.03 -14.67
CA ASN A 193 -16.75 -4.06 -14.49
C ASN A 193 -17.21 -5.29 -13.68
N HIS A 194 -16.55 -6.44 -13.85
CA HIS A 194 -16.85 -7.66 -13.10
C HIS A 194 -16.22 -7.65 -11.69
N TYR A 195 -14.94 -7.29 -11.58
CA TYR A 195 -14.17 -7.26 -10.34
C TYR A 195 -14.88 -6.44 -9.26
N TYR A 196 -15.37 -5.28 -9.65
CA TYR A 196 -15.95 -4.30 -8.75
C TYR A 196 -17.46 -4.46 -8.48
N GLN A 197 -18.11 -5.52 -8.98
CA GLN A 197 -19.52 -5.80 -8.66
C GLN A 197 -19.73 -6.02 -7.16
N GLU A 198 -18.78 -6.67 -6.50
CA GLU A 198 -18.80 -6.87 -5.05
C GLU A 198 -17.56 -6.25 -4.40
N ASN A 199 -17.63 -6.10 -3.08
CA ASN A 199 -16.51 -5.61 -2.29
C ASN A 199 -15.48 -6.72 -2.09
N ARG A 200 -14.25 -6.47 -2.53
CA ARG A 200 -13.14 -7.44 -2.50
C ARG A 200 -12.20 -7.26 -1.31
N THR A 201 -12.61 -6.55 -0.27
CA THR A 201 -11.81 -6.41 0.96
C THR A 201 -11.76 -7.69 1.81
N GLN A 202 -12.69 -8.63 1.60
CA GLN A 202 -12.74 -9.90 2.32
C GLN A 202 -12.15 -11.06 1.50
N LYS A 203 -11.39 -11.95 2.16
CA LYS A 203 -10.72 -13.10 1.50
C LYS A 203 -11.72 -13.99 0.75
N THR A 204 -12.81 -14.40 1.40
CA THR A 204 -13.83 -15.26 0.79
C THR A 204 -14.41 -14.64 -0.50
N SER A 205 -14.60 -13.32 -0.51
CA SER A 205 -15.05 -12.58 -1.69
C SER A 205 -14.02 -12.58 -2.82
N CYS A 206 -12.73 -12.63 -2.51
CA CYS A 206 -11.66 -12.76 -3.52
C CYS A 206 -11.63 -14.17 -4.12
N ASP A 207 -11.76 -15.20 -3.28
CA ASP A 207 -11.70 -16.60 -3.72
C ASP A 207 -12.94 -16.96 -4.57
N ASN A 208 -14.12 -16.48 -4.19
CA ASN A 208 -15.33 -16.65 -4.99
C ASN A 208 -15.21 -15.94 -6.34
N PHE A 209 -14.75 -14.69 -6.34
CA PHE A 209 -14.50 -13.96 -7.58
C PHE A 209 -13.52 -14.71 -8.48
N TYR A 210 -12.42 -15.23 -7.93
CA TYR A 210 -11.42 -15.97 -8.69
C TYR A 210 -12.03 -17.17 -9.43
N ARG A 211 -12.88 -17.97 -8.78
CA ARG A 211 -13.56 -19.12 -9.39
C ARG A 211 -14.48 -18.75 -10.55
N GLU A 212 -15.03 -17.55 -10.54
CA GLU A 212 -15.96 -17.03 -11.54
C GLU A 212 -15.25 -16.16 -12.59
N CYS A 213 -13.99 -15.80 -12.36
CA CYS A 213 -13.24 -14.87 -13.20
C CYS A 213 -12.85 -15.51 -14.52
N LYS A 214 -13.43 -15.02 -15.62
CA LYS A 214 -13.05 -15.43 -16.99
C LYS A 214 -11.76 -14.78 -17.49
N ASN A 215 -11.32 -13.71 -16.82
CA ASN A 215 -10.26 -12.80 -17.24
C ASN A 215 -9.08 -12.87 -16.26
N ILE A 216 -8.50 -14.06 -16.11
CA ILE A 216 -7.41 -14.33 -15.15
C ILE A 216 -6.17 -13.48 -15.45
N LYS A 217 -5.88 -13.25 -16.74
CA LYS A 217 -4.77 -12.40 -17.19
C LYS A 217 -4.85 -11.00 -16.58
N GLU A 218 -6.01 -10.35 -16.68
CA GLU A 218 -6.24 -9.02 -16.13
C GLU A 218 -6.22 -9.02 -14.60
N TYR A 219 -6.63 -10.13 -13.96
CA TYR A 219 -6.52 -10.28 -12.52
C TYR A 219 -5.06 -10.30 -12.04
N ILE A 220 -4.20 -11.05 -12.75
CA ILE A 220 -2.75 -11.06 -12.52
C ILE A 220 -2.19 -9.64 -12.71
N LEU A 221 -2.59 -8.95 -13.78
CA LEU A 221 -2.04 -7.63 -14.12
C LEU A 221 -2.43 -6.52 -13.14
N LEU A 222 -3.70 -6.48 -12.69
CA LEU A 222 -4.22 -5.35 -11.93
C LEU A 222 -4.26 -5.58 -10.43
N TYR A 223 -4.38 -6.84 -9.99
CA TYR A 223 -4.42 -7.20 -8.57
C TYR A 223 -3.64 -8.49 -8.29
N PRO A 224 -2.33 -8.56 -8.63
CA PRO A 224 -1.53 -9.78 -8.52
C PRO A 224 -1.55 -10.37 -7.11
N PHE A 225 -1.50 -9.53 -6.08
CA PHE A 225 -1.53 -9.97 -4.68
C PHE A 225 -2.84 -10.70 -4.29
N ARG A 226 -3.99 -10.25 -4.81
CA ARG A 226 -5.28 -10.92 -4.61
C ARG A 226 -5.34 -12.22 -5.40
N TRP A 227 -4.88 -12.17 -6.65
CA TRP A 227 -4.80 -13.35 -7.49
C TRP A 227 -3.92 -14.43 -6.85
N ILE A 228 -2.69 -14.13 -6.41
CA ILE A 228 -1.79 -15.06 -5.71
C ILE A 228 -2.51 -15.77 -4.56
N GLY A 229 -3.16 -15.01 -3.68
CA GLY A 229 -3.87 -15.58 -2.53
C GLY A 229 -5.02 -16.50 -2.93
N SER A 230 -5.81 -16.10 -3.92
CA SER A 230 -6.98 -16.85 -4.38
C SER A 230 -6.62 -18.06 -5.25
N SER A 231 -5.61 -17.96 -6.12
CA SER A 231 -5.13 -19.04 -6.97
C SER A 231 -4.44 -20.13 -6.15
N LEU A 232 -3.73 -19.78 -5.07
CA LEU A 232 -3.21 -20.78 -4.11
C LEU A 232 -4.34 -21.50 -3.39
N THR A 233 -5.37 -20.76 -2.96
CA THR A 233 -6.56 -21.34 -2.31
C THR A 233 -7.36 -22.24 -3.26
N CYS A 234 -7.31 -21.97 -4.56
CA CYS A 234 -7.99 -22.75 -5.60
C CYS A 234 -7.06 -23.72 -6.34
N GLU A 235 -5.85 -23.96 -5.83
CA GLU A 235 -4.86 -24.90 -6.39
C GLU A 235 -4.52 -24.68 -7.88
N SER A 236 -4.68 -23.44 -8.38
CA SER A 236 -4.44 -23.07 -9.78
C SER A 236 -3.18 -22.26 -10.01
N PHE A 237 -2.47 -21.84 -8.95
CA PHE A 237 -1.35 -20.90 -9.02
C PHE A 237 -0.33 -21.26 -10.11
N PHE A 238 0.16 -22.51 -10.16
CA PHE A 238 1.15 -22.94 -11.15
C PHE A 238 0.60 -23.04 -12.58
N HIS A 239 -0.70 -23.21 -12.75
CA HIS A 239 -1.33 -23.17 -14.07
C HIS A 239 -1.43 -21.72 -14.57
N ASP A 240 -1.92 -20.83 -13.72
CA ASP A 240 -2.21 -19.45 -14.08
C ASP A 240 -0.93 -18.63 -14.31
N ILE A 241 0.14 -18.91 -13.54
CA ILE A 241 1.41 -18.18 -13.64
C ILE A 241 2.03 -18.29 -15.04
N GLU A 242 1.79 -19.41 -15.74
CA GLU A 242 2.28 -19.65 -17.10
C GLU A 242 1.75 -18.62 -18.11
N LEU A 243 0.60 -17.98 -17.83
CA LEU A 243 0.07 -16.90 -18.66
C LEU A 243 1.05 -15.72 -18.79
N ILE A 244 1.89 -15.49 -17.78
CA ILE A 244 2.87 -14.38 -17.72
C ILE A 244 3.93 -14.51 -18.82
N LYS A 245 4.24 -15.73 -19.28
CA LYS A 245 5.20 -15.95 -20.38
C LYS A 245 4.77 -15.27 -21.68
N SER A 246 3.47 -15.09 -21.86
CA SER A 246 2.87 -14.47 -23.05
C SER A 246 2.62 -12.97 -22.93
N PHE A 247 2.98 -12.35 -21.79
CA PHE A 247 2.69 -10.94 -21.56
C PHE A 247 3.52 -10.05 -22.50
N THR A 248 2.88 -8.99 -23.00
CA THR A 248 3.55 -7.95 -23.78
C THR A 248 4.47 -7.12 -22.89
N LYS A 249 5.32 -6.28 -23.51
CA LYS A 249 6.20 -5.36 -22.77
C LYS A 249 5.42 -4.44 -21.83
N HIS A 250 4.29 -3.88 -22.28
CA HIS A 250 3.46 -2.99 -21.46
C HIS A 250 2.83 -3.72 -20.28
N GLU A 251 2.38 -4.95 -20.51
CA GLU A 251 1.81 -5.83 -19.46
C GLU A 251 2.86 -6.20 -18.41
N LEU A 252 4.08 -6.56 -18.83
CA LEU A 252 5.18 -6.83 -17.92
C LEU A 252 5.59 -5.59 -17.11
N SER A 253 5.64 -4.40 -17.74
CA SER A 253 5.94 -3.15 -17.02
C SER A 253 4.85 -2.77 -16.01
N LEU A 254 3.57 -3.03 -16.32
CA LEU A 254 2.48 -2.81 -15.36
C LEU A 254 2.55 -3.81 -14.20
N LEU A 255 2.81 -5.08 -14.49
CA LEU A 255 2.99 -6.11 -13.46
C LEU A 255 4.18 -5.77 -12.56
N GLU A 256 5.32 -5.38 -13.13
CA GLU A 256 6.50 -4.92 -12.38
C GLU A 256 6.16 -3.74 -11.46
N ALA A 257 5.38 -2.76 -11.93
CA ALA A 257 4.93 -1.64 -11.10
C ALA A 257 4.02 -2.07 -9.94
N GLN A 258 3.16 -3.08 -10.15
CA GLN A 258 2.35 -3.67 -9.06
C GLN A 258 3.23 -4.41 -8.04
N LEU A 259 4.22 -5.16 -8.51
CA LEU A 259 5.16 -5.87 -7.65
C LEU A 259 6.04 -4.90 -6.86
N ASN A 260 6.46 -3.80 -7.46
CA ASN A 260 7.13 -2.68 -6.79
C ASN A 260 6.30 -2.13 -5.63
N TRP A 261 5.02 -1.83 -5.90
CA TRP A 261 4.09 -1.37 -4.88
C TRP A 261 4.00 -2.34 -3.71
N GLU A 262 3.81 -3.63 -4.02
CA GLU A 262 3.67 -4.68 -3.02
C GLU A 262 4.95 -4.84 -2.20
N ILE A 263 6.12 -4.97 -2.84
CA ILE A 263 7.40 -5.15 -2.16
C ILE A 263 7.73 -3.94 -1.28
N TRP A 264 7.47 -2.72 -1.76
CA TRP A 264 7.63 -1.50 -0.94
C TRP A 264 6.69 -1.51 0.27
N GLY A 265 5.43 -1.90 0.06
CA GLY A 265 4.45 -2.10 1.12
C GLY A 265 4.97 -3.09 2.17
N LEU A 266 5.36 -4.29 1.76
CA LEU A 266 5.91 -5.32 2.64
C LEU A 266 7.19 -4.86 3.36
N PHE A 267 8.08 -4.13 2.69
CA PHE A 267 9.27 -3.54 3.29
C PHE A 267 8.94 -2.50 4.38
N SER A 268 7.89 -1.69 4.21
CA SER A 268 7.45 -0.78 5.28
C SER A 268 6.81 -1.51 6.47
N GLN A 269 6.51 -2.79 6.31
CA GLN A 269 5.68 -3.57 7.23
C GLN A 269 6.38 -4.80 7.85
N TYR A 270 7.50 -5.29 7.30
CA TYR A 270 8.06 -6.58 7.72
C TYR A 270 8.52 -6.60 9.17
N LEU A 271 9.03 -5.48 9.69
CA LEU A 271 9.48 -5.37 11.07
C LEU A 271 8.33 -5.50 12.08
N HIS A 272 7.11 -5.09 11.71
CA HIS A 272 5.95 -5.26 12.57
C HIS A 272 5.23 -6.60 12.39
N ASN A 273 5.56 -7.33 11.32
CA ASN A 273 5.00 -8.63 10.99
C ASN A 273 6.02 -9.76 11.13
N LEU A 274 7.13 -9.55 11.85
CA LEU A 274 8.26 -10.46 11.87
C LEU A 274 7.86 -11.91 12.22
N HIS A 275 6.90 -12.09 13.12
CA HIS A 275 6.45 -13.41 13.57
C HIS A 275 5.43 -14.09 12.64
N LYS A 276 4.96 -13.40 11.60
CA LYS A 276 3.95 -13.95 10.70
C LYS A 276 4.65 -14.78 9.62
N ALA A 277 4.62 -16.10 9.78
CA ALA A 277 5.10 -17.07 8.79
C ALA A 277 4.57 -16.80 7.36
N THR A 278 3.41 -16.15 7.25
CA THR A 278 2.79 -15.77 5.99
C THR A 278 3.62 -14.82 5.14
N LEU A 279 4.50 -14.00 5.73
CA LEU A 279 5.32 -13.04 4.97
C LEU A 279 6.35 -13.76 4.09
N HIS A 280 7.12 -14.70 4.65
CA HIS A 280 8.11 -15.45 3.89
C HIS A 280 7.48 -16.22 2.73
N THR A 281 6.36 -16.90 2.97
CA THR A 281 5.59 -17.59 1.92
C THR A 281 5.11 -16.62 0.85
N HIS A 282 4.61 -15.44 1.23
CA HIS A 282 4.15 -14.45 0.26
C HIS A 282 5.28 -13.90 -0.61
N LEU A 283 6.44 -13.59 -0.02
CA LEU A 283 7.63 -13.17 -0.78
C LEU A 283 8.12 -14.26 -1.74
N GLU A 284 8.02 -15.53 -1.34
CA GLU A 284 8.36 -16.66 -2.19
C GLU A 284 7.39 -16.80 -3.38
N ASN A 285 6.09 -16.60 -3.16
CA ASN A 285 5.11 -16.62 -4.25
C ASN A 285 5.34 -15.47 -5.23
N ILE A 286 5.67 -14.27 -4.74
CA ILE A 286 6.06 -13.14 -5.61
C ILE A 286 7.31 -13.51 -6.42
N ARG A 287 8.29 -14.20 -5.82
CA ARG A 287 9.49 -14.64 -6.53
C ARG A 287 9.16 -15.59 -7.67
N GLN A 288 8.29 -16.57 -7.43
CA GLN A 288 7.85 -17.51 -8.46
C GLN A 288 7.15 -16.80 -9.64
N VAL A 289 6.37 -15.76 -9.36
CA VAL A 289 5.76 -14.89 -10.40
C VAL A 289 6.84 -14.25 -11.26
N MET A 290 7.87 -13.67 -10.63
CA MET A 290 8.96 -13.02 -11.35
C MET A 290 9.86 -14.00 -12.08
N ASP A 291 10.08 -15.20 -11.53
CA ASP A 291 10.87 -16.28 -12.13
C ASP A 291 10.24 -16.81 -13.44
N THR A 292 8.98 -16.47 -13.72
CA THR A 292 8.30 -16.95 -14.93
C THR A 292 8.70 -16.20 -16.20
N ASN A 293 9.33 -15.01 -16.09
CA ASN A 293 9.72 -14.19 -17.23
C ASN A 293 11.10 -13.55 -17.04
N GLU A 294 11.98 -13.68 -18.04
CA GLU A 294 13.36 -13.16 -18.00
C GLU A 294 13.42 -11.64 -17.76
N ALA A 295 12.49 -10.86 -18.31
CA ALA A 295 12.45 -9.41 -18.10
C ALA A 295 12.19 -9.06 -16.63
N LEU A 296 11.33 -9.83 -15.95
CA LEU A 296 11.05 -9.63 -14.52
C LEU A 296 12.24 -10.09 -13.67
N GLN A 297 12.86 -11.23 -13.97
CA GLN A 297 14.05 -11.70 -13.27
C GLN A 297 15.20 -10.70 -13.33
N ASN A 298 15.38 -10.03 -14.47
CA ASN A 298 16.44 -9.03 -14.68
C ASN A 298 16.09 -7.63 -14.16
N SER A 299 14.89 -7.42 -13.58
CA SER A 299 14.46 -6.12 -13.06
C SER A 299 15.15 -5.77 -11.74
N SER A 300 15.24 -4.47 -11.42
CA SER A 300 15.69 -4.01 -10.11
C SER A 300 14.77 -4.50 -8.98
N VAL A 301 13.50 -4.71 -9.28
CA VAL A 301 12.47 -5.17 -8.34
C VAL A 301 12.77 -6.56 -7.83
N TYR A 302 13.26 -7.45 -8.71
CA TYR A 302 13.62 -8.82 -8.36
C TYR A 302 14.79 -8.85 -7.37
N ASN A 303 15.77 -7.98 -7.58
CA ASN A 303 16.89 -7.82 -6.65
C ASN A 303 16.39 -7.34 -5.28
N LYS A 304 15.50 -6.34 -5.24
CA LYS A 304 14.91 -5.84 -3.98
C LYS A 304 14.00 -6.84 -3.28
N LEU A 305 13.29 -7.68 -4.03
CA LEU A 305 12.57 -8.82 -3.45
C LEU A 305 13.52 -9.77 -2.71
N ASN A 306 14.63 -10.15 -3.35
CA ASN A 306 15.60 -11.07 -2.74
C ASN A 306 16.33 -10.44 -1.55
N GLU A 307 16.67 -9.15 -1.63
CA GLU A 307 17.19 -8.40 -0.47
C GLU A 307 16.19 -8.40 0.69
N LEU A 308 14.90 -8.14 0.43
CA LEU A 308 13.86 -8.14 1.47
C LEU A 308 13.69 -9.52 2.10
N ARG A 309 13.75 -10.60 1.29
CA ARG A 309 13.72 -11.98 1.78
C ARG A 309 14.87 -12.25 2.74
N ALA A 310 16.10 -11.90 2.34
CA ALA A 310 17.28 -12.05 3.19
C ALA A 310 17.19 -11.21 4.48
N LEU A 311 16.72 -9.96 4.40
CA LEU A 311 16.50 -9.09 5.57
C LEU A 311 15.49 -9.70 6.54
N HIS A 312 14.38 -10.23 6.03
CA HIS A 312 13.35 -10.86 6.84
C HIS A 312 13.86 -12.13 7.53
N GLU A 313 14.56 -13.01 6.79
CA GLU A 313 15.15 -14.24 7.33
C GLU A 313 16.18 -13.95 8.43
N ASN A 314 17.09 -13.00 8.19
CA ASN A 314 18.09 -12.60 9.18
C ASN A 314 17.44 -12.02 10.45
N SER A 315 16.39 -11.20 10.27
CA SER A 315 15.64 -10.63 11.39
C SER A 315 14.93 -11.71 12.20
N LEU A 316 14.40 -12.74 11.53
CA LEU A 316 13.75 -13.88 12.18
C LEU A 316 14.74 -14.73 12.98
N LEU A 317 15.93 -14.99 12.44
CA LEU A 317 16.99 -15.72 13.15
C LEU A 317 17.43 -14.97 14.41
N GLN A 318 17.71 -13.67 14.31
CA GLN A 318 18.08 -12.84 15.45
C GLN A 318 16.98 -12.84 16.53
N TYR A 319 15.72 -12.80 16.12
CA TYR A 319 14.60 -12.87 17.05
C TYR A 319 14.57 -14.22 17.79
N LEU A 320 14.72 -15.33 17.08
CA LEU A 320 14.74 -16.68 17.67
C LEU A 320 15.93 -16.92 18.61
N GLU A 321 17.07 -16.26 18.37
CA GLU A 321 18.23 -16.30 19.27
C GLU A 321 17.98 -15.53 20.57
N ASN A 322 17.32 -14.37 20.49
CA ASN A 322 17.03 -13.53 21.65
C ASN A 322 15.92 -14.11 22.55
N ASP A 323 14.94 -14.83 21.98
CA ASP A 323 13.86 -15.48 22.74
C ASP A 323 14.29 -16.77 23.47
N ARG A 324 15.48 -17.30 23.16
CA ARG A 324 16.04 -18.50 23.81
C ARG A 324 16.90 -18.18 25.04
N LEU A 325 17.05 -16.90 25.38
CA LEU A 325 17.74 -16.38 26.56
C LEU A 325 16.73 -15.81 27.55
#